data_AF-A0A8T7H246-F1
#
_entry.id   AF-A0A8T7H246-F1
#
_cell.length_a   1.000
_cell.length_b   1.000
_cell.length_c   1.000
_cell.angle_alpha   90.00
_cell.angle_beta   90.00
_cell.angle_gamma   90.00
#
_symmetry.space_group_name_H-M   'P 1'
#
loop_
_entity.id
_entity.type
_entity.pdbx_description
1 polymer ?
#
loop_
_entity_poly.entity_id
_entity_poly.type
_entity_poly.pdbx_seq_one_letter_code
_entity_poly.pdbx_strand_id
1 'polypeptide(L)'
;AFLANDWIVAGNHDWSYTRYADREFWYEYTVPDLYYRDVGEWRFVLLNGYALNQGLLREFVEVLNQSCAQHRYVVLVWHDPITYSHYDYPTDFSYWQMQSLRKVVREFRSCIKLMIFGHLHVFRVGTYDGIPYIITGGGGAPLSSPKYGLPIYHFVILELYPNGSFSYVPISIDDTSISVERIVPRPGVIEYEISNGATSINGTRVQLPMRVESFVRGIHLEVFLVAPPGYSRVVIDSNSRWINVSCSARRWFVYVWGLGALEPRNGVVSIGIPTGSVARARLGAVNGSIAIEGCSRCSAIATFRLEALGKSFRVSLEPTRVSRGLLEVDPSYVLNASAARIEVGSRVLAAVSNGAETKVLRAPLPLARPSIELRYLPSYVGKELSFELCLANASRIYILIDNSLAYSLRGFEGCRRVSLDISRYGEGPHLLKIVAISRSGARSVAVKPFVACWTPPSIEVPSVVRVSSLNQRIEIVARGVAPYTVVVKCLNTSVAKVFSSRGGESRFAVSPIELGIVSSGSYEIRIDVYDQVGHSVTKLVKLVVGTHRAATRVSTTRVSSSVPRASVLTASSTRATVSTSSTAMRTTSSAARWSGVGCWVWVAVAVACAAAALAALARRRS
;
A
#
# COMPACT_ATOMS: atom_id res chain seq x y z
N ALA A 1 -3.13 6.56 1.10
CA ALA A 1 -3.15 7.10 2.48
C ALA A 1 -3.13 5.99 3.53
N PHE A 2 -3.83 4.85 3.33
CA PHE A 2 -3.91 3.74 4.29
C PHE A 2 -2.59 3.09 4.71
N LEU A 3 -1.49 3.21 3.95
CA LEU A 3 -0.20 2.54 4.21
C LEU A 3 0.93 3.49 4.64
N ALA A 4 0.65 4.71 5.10
CA ALA A 4 1.71 5.67 5.40
C ALA A 4 2.71 5.13 6.45
N ASN A 5 2.24 4.29 7.37
CA ASN A 5 3.02 3.71 8.46
C ASN A 5 3.14 2.17 8.40
N ASP A 6 2.50 1.53 7.41
CA ASP A 6 2.55 0.08 7.25
C ASP A 6 3.60 -0.25 6.19
N TRP A 7 4.60 -1.03 6.58
CA TRP A 7 5.63 -1.51 5.66
C TRP A 7 5.46 -3.02 5.50
N ILE A 8 5.12 -3.42 4.29
CA ILE A 8 4.64 -4.77 3.99
C ILE A 8 5.71 -5.49 3.17
N VAL A 9 5.91 -6.77 3.44
CA VAL A 9 6.76 -7.66 2.64
C VAL A 9 5.92 -8.85 2.19
N ALA A 10 5.99 -9.17 0.90
CA ALA A 10 5.31 -10.34 0.35
C ALA A 10 5.91 -11.64 0.90
N GLY A 11 5.03 -12.59 1.22
CA GLY A 11 5.36 -13.98 1.48
C GLY A 11 4.89 -14.93 0.39
N ASN A 12 5.10 -16.24 0.57
CA ASN A 12 4.65 -17.28 -0.37
C ASN A 12 3.14 -17.21 -0.66
N HIS A 13 2.34 -16.81 0.33
CA HIS A 13 0.89 -16.70 0.19
C HIS A 13 0.45 -15.50 -0.65
N ASP A 14 1.30 -14.49 -0.80
CA ASP A 14 1.07 -13.33 -1.66
C ASP A 14 1.60 -13.56 -3.09
N TRP A 15 2.48 -14.55 -3.26
CA TRP A 15 3.24 -14.80 -4.49
C TRP A 15 2.87 -16.12 -5.20
N SER A 16 1.68 -16.67 -4.95
CA SER A 16 1.26 -17.96 -5.51
C SER A 16 1.37 -17.98 -7.05
N TYR A 17 2.30 -18.79 -7.56
CA TYR A 17 2.61 -18.96 -8.99
C TYR A 17 1.41 -19.37 -9.86
N THR A 18 0.34 -19.86 -9.24
CA THR A 18 -0.85 -20.37 -9.95
C THR A 18 -1.86 -19.29 -10.30
N ARG A 19 -1.71 -18.07 -9.78
CA ARG A 19 -2.70 -16.98 -9.93
C ARG A 19 -2.01 -15.67 -10.27
N TYR A 20 -1.69 -15.47 -11.55
CA TYR A 20 -1.13 -14.21 -12.06
C TYR A 20 -1.87 -12.94 -11.60
N ALA A 21 -3.19 -13.04 -11.38
CA ALA A 21 -4.02 -11.95 -10.86
C ALA A 21 -3.58 -11.47 -9.45
N ASP A 22 -3.00 -12.34 -8.63
CA ASP A 22 -2.61 -12.01 -7.26
C ASP A 22 -1.35 -11.11 -7.24
N ARG A 23 -0.46 -11.29 -8.22
CA ARG A 23 0.76 -10.46 -8.39
C ARG A 23 0.44 -9.05 -8.90
N GLU A 24 -0.48 -8.93 -9.86
CA GLU A 24 -0.94 -7.61 -10.32
C GLU A 24 -1.65 -6.85 -9.20
N PHE A 25 -2.50 -7.54 -8.43
CA PHE A 25 -3.14 -6.97 -7.25
C PHE A 25 -2.11 -6.50 -6.21
N TRP A 26 -1.08 -7.31 -5.93
CA TRP A 26 0.01 -6.89 -5.04
C TRP A 26 0.62 -5.56 -5.48
N TYR A 27 1.08 -5.44 -6.72
CA TYR A 27 1.73 -4.20 -7.17
C TYR A 27 0.78 -3.01 -7.31
N GLU A 28 -0.49 -3.25 -7.66
CA GLU A 28 -1.49 -2.19 -7.80
C GLU A 28 -1.80 -1.55 -6.43
N TYR A 29 -1.84 -2.36 -5.36
CA TYR A 29 -2.36 -1.91 -4.06
C TYR A 29 -1.31 -1.82 -2.94
N THR A 30 -0.12 -2.40 -3.10
CA THR A 30 0.89 -2.48 -2.02
C THR A 30 2.21 -1.76 -2.37
N VAL A 31 3.32 -2.49 -2.55
CA VAL A 31 4.70 -1.96 -2.61
C VAL A 31 5.59 -2.74 -3.59
N PRO A 32 6.69 -2.13 -4.09
CA PRO A 32 7.67 -2.82 -4.94
C PRO A 32 8.34 -4.01 -4.27
N ASP A 33 8.96 -4.89 -5.05
CA ASP A 33 9.69 -6.07 -4.55
C ASP A 33 10.93 -5.73 -3.72
N LEU A 34 11.46 -4.52 -3.86
CA LEU A 34 12.53 -4.00 -3.03
C LEU A 34 12.28 -2.53 -2.78
N TYR A 35 12.27 -2.14 -1.52
CA TYR A 35 12.26 -0.73 -1.13
C TYR A 35 12.86 -0.55 0.26
N TYR A 36 13.11 0.70 0.64
CA TYR A 36 13.58 1.01 1.99
C TYR A 36 12.85 2.21 2.60
N ARG A 37 12.96 2.30 3.92
CA ARG A 37 12.44 3.40 4.75
C ARG A 37 13.50 3.78 5.78
N ASP A 38 13.72 5.08 5.92
CA ASP A 38 14.68 5.63 6.87
C ASP A 38 13.94 6.17 8.10
N VAL A 39 14.43 5.82 9.29
CA VAL A 39 13.94 6.32 10.59
C VAL A 39 15.14 6.72 11.43
N GLY A 40 15.40 8.03 11.52
CA GLY A 40 16.63 8.53 12.12
C GLY A 40 17.86 7.96 11.39
N GLU A 41 18.77 7.33 12.14
CA GLU A 41 19.96 6.65 11.61
C GLU A 41 19.71 5.23 11.09
N TRP A 42 18.49 4.72 11.27
CA TRP A 42 18.11 3.38 10.85
C TRP A 42 17.55 3.35 9.45
N ARG A 43 17.87 2.29 8.71
CA ARG A 43 17.26 1.98 7.42
C ARG A 43 16.67 0.58 7.44
N PHE A 44 15.38 0.50 7.19
CA PHE A 44 14.69 -0.76 6.94
C PHE A 44 14.76 -1.06 5.46
N VAL A 45 15.37 -2.18 5.08
CA VAL A 45 15.39 -2.68 3.70
C VAL A 45 14.44 -3.86 3.62
N LEU A 46 13.37 -3.68 2.84
CA LEU A 46 12.27 -4.62 2.71
C LEU A 46 12.37 -5.31 1.36
N LEU A 47 12.48 -6.63 1.37
CA LEU A 47 12.76 -7.45 0.19
C LEU A 47 11.72 -8.54 0.01
N ASN A 48 11.07 -8.60 -1.14
CA ASN A 48 10.33 -9.76 -1.60
C ASN A 48 11.31 -10.78 -2.18
N GLY A 49 11.70 -11.77 -1.39
CA GLY A 49 12.65 -12.77 -1.85
C GLY A 49 12.05 -13.79 -2.86
N TYR A 50 10.73 -13.87 -3.02
CA TYR A 50 10.10 -14.70 -4.06
C TYR A 50 10.22 -14.09 -5.47
N ALA A 51 10.40 -12.78 -5.54
CA ALA A 51 10.72 -12.06 -6.79
C ALA A 51 12.21 -12.08 -7.14
N LEU A 52 13.06 -12.72 -6.31
CA LEU A 52 14.50 -12.61 -6.42
C LEU A 52 15.03 -13.23 -7.72
N ASN A 53 15.51 -12.36 -8.59
CA ASN A 53 16.28 -12.68 -9.79
C ASN A 53 17.63 -11.92 -9.74
N GLN A 54 18.48 -12.09 -10.76
CA GLN A 54 19.80 -11.43 -10.79
C GLN A 54 19.72 -9.89 -10.79
N GLY A 55 18.69 -9.31 -11.41
CA GLY A 55 18.46 -7.87 -11.43
C GLY A 55 18.11 -7.35 -10.03
N LEU A 56 17.10 -7.94 -9.39
CA LEU A 56 16.67 -7.56 -8.04
C LEU A 56 17.79 -7.79 -7.01
N LEU A 57 18.58 -8.86 -7.17
CA LEU A 57 19.76 -9.11 -6.33
C LEU A 57 20.81 -8.00 -6.47
N ARG A 58 21.06 -7.51 -7.69
CA ARG A 58 21.97 -6.39 -7.94
C ARG A 58 21.46 -5.10 -7.29
N GLU A 59 20.18 -4.80 -7.46
CA GLU A 59 19.56 -3.63 -6.81
C GLU A 59 19.63 -3.73 -5.28
N PHE A 60 19.43 -4.92 -4.72
CA PHE A 60 19.56 -5.15 -3.28
C PHE A 60 20.99 -4.89 -2.79
N VAL A 61 22.01 -5.39 -3.51
CA VAL A 61 23.43 -5.11 -3.22
C VAL A 61 23.73 -3.61 -3.32
N GLU A 62 23.18 -2.91 -4.31
CA GLU A 62 23.35 -1.46 -4.45
C GLU A 62 22.74 -0.68 -3.27
N VAL A 63 21.54 -1.06 -2.83
CA VAL A 63 20.89 -0.46 -1.65
C VAL A 63 21.75 -0.69 -0.41
N LEU A 64 22.31 -1.88 -0.21
CA LEU A 64 23.17 -2.16 0.95
C LEU A 64 24.51 -1.42 0.89
N ASN A 65 25.16 -1.37 -0.28
CA ASN A 65 26.35 -0.55 -0.48
C ASN A 65 26.11 0.91 -0.11
N GLN A 66 25.01 1.50 -0.60
CA GLN A 66 24.64 2.87 -0.27
C GLN A 66 24.38 3.03 1.23
N SER A 67 23.71 2.07 1.86
CA SER A 67 23.37 2.12 3.28
C SER A 67 24.60 2.06 4.17
N CYS A 68 25.52 1.13 3.90
CA CYS A 68 26.78 1.03 4.62
C CYS A 68 27.66 2.28 4.39
N ALA A 69 27.75 2.80 3.16
CA ALA A 69 28.51 4.01 2.84
C ALA A 69 27.95 5.27 3.51
N GLN A 70 26.64 5.30 3.78
CA GLN A 70 25.97 6.36 4.53
C GLN A 70 25.99 6.12 6.06
N HIS A 71 26.74 5.12 6.54
CA HIS A 71 26.82 4.74 7.96
C HIS A 71 25.45 4.45 8.61
N ARG A 72 24.48 3.95 7.84
CA ARG A 72 23.15 3.59 8.35
C ARG A 72 23.17 2.28 9.13
N TYR A 73 22.34 2.19 10.16
CA TYR A 73 22.03 0.93 10.84
C TYR A 73 20.94 0.19 10.06
N VAL A 74 21.28 -0.95 9.46
CA VAL A 74 20.35 -1.65 8.56
C VAL A 74 19.55 -2.71 9.31
N VAL A 75 18.23 -2.64 9.18
CA VAL A 75 17.30 -3.73 9.50
C VAL A 75 16.87 -4.37 8.18
N LEU A 76 17.16 -5.65 8.00
CA LEU A 76 16.69 -6.41 6.85
C LEU A 76 15.35 -7.06 7.18
N VAL A 77 14.38 -6.96 6.28
CA VAL A 77 13.06 -7.56 6.44
C VAL A 77 12.70 -8.32 5.18
N TRP A 78 12.45 -9.63 5.31
CA TRP A 78 11.82 -10.44 4.26
C TRP A 78 11.11 -11.65 4.86
N HIS A 79 10.33 -12.39 4.08
CA HIS A 79 9.46 -13.44 4.63
C HIS A 79 10.20 -14.69 5.15
N ASP A 80 11.01 -15.35 4.34
CA ASP A 80 11.61 -16.66 4.66
C ASP A 80 12.90 -16.58 5.50
N PRO A 81 13.00 -17.31 6.62
CA PRO A 81 14.20 -17.25 7.46
C PRO A 81 15.50 -17.65 6.74
N ILE A 82 16.56 -16.88 6.90
CA ILE A 82 17.87 -17.16 6.26
C ILE A 82 18.51 -18.47 6.73
N THR A 83 18.16 -18.93 7.94
CA THR A 83 18.69 -20.16 8.54
C THR A 83 18.02 -21.42 8.01
N TYR A 84 17.05 -21.29 7.10
CA TYR A 84 16.31 -22.44 6.60
C TYR A 84 17.17 -23.36 5.73
N SER A 85 17.21 -24.64 6.08
CA SER A 85 17.73 -25.67 5.18
C SER A 85 16.58 -26.12 4.28
N HIS A 86 16.82 -26.29 2.98
CA HIS A 86 15.77 -26.70 2.04
C HIS A 86 15.21 -28.11 2.34
N TYR A 87 15.86 -28.85 3.23
CA TYR A 87 15.51 -30.23 3.57
C TYR A 87 14.47 -30.33 4.70
N ASP A 88 14.37 -29.31 5.57
CA ASP A 88 13.54 -29.40 6.78
C ASP A 88 12.11 -28.90 6.57
N TYR A 89 11.86 -28.20 5.45
CA TYR A 89 10.53 -27.86 4.92
C TYR A 89 10.68 -27.49 3.44
N PRO A 90 9.68 -27.82 2.60
CA PRO A 90 9.57 -27.25 1.27
C PRO A 90 9.40 -25.72 1.37
N THR A 91 10.45 -25.00 0.99
CA THR A 91 10.38 -23.56 0.68
C THR A 91 10.26 -23.40 -0.83
N ASP A 92 9.49 -22.42 -1.32
CA ASP A 92 9.49 -22.10 -2.76
C ASP A 92 10.76 -21.37 -3.20
N PHE A 93 11.66 -21.02 -2.27
CA PHE A 93 13.00 -20.53 -2.61
C PHE A 93 13.82 -21.61 -3.30
N SER A 94 14.35 -21.27 -4.47
CA SER A 94 15.41 -22.06 -5.07
C SER A 94 16.66 -22.03 -4.18
N TYR A 95 17.41 -23.13 -4.19
CA TYR A 95 18.70 -23.21 -3.49
C TYR A 95 19.62 -22.03 -3.85
N TRP A 96 19.65 -21.65 -5.13
CA TRP A 96 20.44 -20.51 -5.61
C TRP A 96 20.05 -19.19 -4.93
N GLN A 97 18.75 -18.86 -4.86
CA GLN A 97 18.29 -17.62 -4.23
C GLN A 97 18.75 -17.51 -2.78
N MET A 98 18.57 -18.56 -1.98
CA MET A 98 18.97 -18.56 -0.58
C MET A 98 20.49 -18.44 -0.41
N GLN A 99 21.28 -19.13 -1.25
CA GLN A 99 22.75 -19.00 -1.21
C GLN A 99 23.22 -17.60 -1.62
N SER A 100 22.57 -16.98 -2.61
CA SER A 100 22.85 -15.59 -3.00
C SER A 100 22.54 -14.62 -1.87
N LEU A 101 21.39 -14.74 -1.20
CA LEU A 101 21.06 -13.90 -0.04
C LEU A 101 22.06 -14.09 1.11
N ARG A 102 22.42 -15.34 1.42
CA ARG A 102 23.44 -15.67 2.42
C ARG A 102 24.79 -15.03 2.14
N LYS A 103 25.22 -15.05 0.87
CA LYS A 103 26.46 -14.40 0.44
C LYS A 103 26.39 -12.88 0.68
N VAL A 104 25.31 -12.24 0.24
CA VAL A 104 25.10 -10.79 0.41
C VAL A 104 25.07 -10.42 1.89
N VAL A 105 24.31 -11.13 2.73
CA VAL A 105 24.26 -10.86 4.18
C VAL A 105 25.65 -10.95 4.82
N ARG A 106 26.45 -11.96 4.46
CA ARG A 106 27.81 -12.10 4.98
C ARG A 106 28.73 -10.95 4.54
N GLU A 107 28.61 -10.51 3.30
CA GLU A 107 29.38 -9.39 2.73
C GLU A 107 29.06 -8.07 3.43
N PHE A 108 27.79 -7.82 3.73
CA PHE A 108 27.30 -6.56 4.32
C PHE A 108 27.11 -6.60 5.85
N ARG A 109 27.61 -7.64 6.52
CA ARG A 109 27.36 -7.89 7.96
C ARG A 109 27.77 -6.76 8.90
N SER A 110 28.68 -5.87 8.49
CA SER A 110 29.17 -4.76 9.31
C SER A 110 28.11 -3.67 9.56
N CYS A 111 27.21 -3.42 8.61
CA CYS A 111 26.15 -2.42 8.75
C CYS A 111 24.76 -3.01 9.05
N ILE A 112 24.55 -4.32 8.82
CA ILE A 112 23.32 -5.01 9.19
C ILE A 112 23.30 -5.23 10.71
N LYS A 113 22.27 -4.67 11.39
CA LYS A 113 22.08 -4.78 12.84
C LYS A 113 21.06 -5.82 13.24
N LEU A 114 20.07 -6.09 12.39
CA LEU A 114 18.98 -7.02 12.68
C LEU A 114 18.40 -7.57 11.38
N MET A 115 17.98 -8.83 11.39
CA MET A 115 17.15 -9.43 10.34
C MET A 115 15.79 -9.85 10.92
N ILE A 116 14.71 -9.58 10.21
CA ILE A 116 13.35 -9.92 10.63
C ILE A 116 12.72 -10.81 9.56
N PHE A 117 12.17 -11.94 10.01
CA PHE A 117 11.55 -12.96 9.18
C PHE A 117 10.14 -13.32 9.66
N GLY A 118 9.35 -13.92 8.76
CA GLY A 118 8.03 -14.50 9.03
C GLY A 118 8.03 -16.00 8.74
N HIS A 119 7.11 -16.43 7.88
CA HIS A 119 6.94 -17.79 7.31
C HIS A 119 6.67 -18.94 8.29
N LEU A 120 7.43 -19.10 9.38
CA LEU A 120 7.35 -20.28 10.23
C LEU A 120 6.23 -20.26 11.26
N HIS A 121 5.43 -19.20 11.35
CA HIS A 121 4.30 -19.10 12.29
C HIS A 121 4.67 -19.46 13.73
N VAL A 122 5.86 -19.04 14.16
CA VAL A 122 6.40 -19.20 15.52
C VAL A 122 7.14 -17.93 15.91
N PHE A 123 7.40 -17.76 17.20
CA PHE A 123 8.41 -16.82 17.69
C PHE A 123 9.76 -17.52 17.81
N ARG A 124 10.81 -16.94 17.24
CA ARG A 124 12.19 -17.42 17.44
C ARG A 124 13.20 -16.29 17.31
N VAL A 125 14.26 -16.38 18.08
CA VAL A 125 15.43 -15.50 17.98
C VAL A 125 16.69 -16.33 17.79
N GLY A 126 17.69 -15.76 17.15
CA GLY A 126 18.97 -16.41 16.95
C GLY A 126 19.98 -15.50 16.28
N THR A 127 21.08 -16.07 15.80
CA THR A 127 22.11 -15.35 15.06
C THR A 127 22.47 -16.10 13.78
N TYR A 128 22.85 -15.35 12.74
CA TYR A 128 23.41 -15.88 11.51
C TYR A 128 24.61 -15.01 11.10
N ASP A 129 25.79 -15.61 10.95
CA ASP A 129 27.06 -14.90 10.70
C ASP A 129 27.32 -13.73 11.69
N GLY A 130 26.87 -13.88 12.93
CA GLY A 130 27.00 -12.88 14.01
C GLY A 130 25.91 -11.81 14.03
N ILE A 131 25.01 -11.79 13.05
CA ILE A 131 23.89 -10.84 12.96
C ILE A 131 22.67 -11.45 13.68
N PRO A 132 22.04 -10.75 14.64
CA PRO A 132 20.84 -11.25 15.28
C PRO A 132 19.66 -11.28 14.30
N TYR A 133 18.79 -12.26 14.45
CA TYR A 133 17.53 -12.34 13.72
C TYR A 133 16.35 -12.62 14.65
N ILE A 134 15.17 -12.19 14.21
CA ILE A 134 13.87 -12.47 14.83
C ILE A 134 12.97 -13.08 13.78
N ILE A 135 12.33 -14.20 14.11
CA ILE A 135 11.24 -14.79 13.36
C ILE A 135 9.95 -14.45 14.11
N THR A 136 9.04 -13.74 13.44
CA THR A 136 7.76 -13.24 13.97
C THR A 136 6.64 -13.57 12.98
N GLY A 137 6.19 -14.82 12.98
CA GLY A 137 5.13 -15.30 12.05
C GLY A 137 3.77 -15.57 12.69
N GLY A 138 3.62 -15.39 14.01
CA GLY A 138 2.43 -15.76 14.78
C GLY A 138 1.27 -14.76 14.69
N GLY A 139 1.04 -14.13 13.54
CA GLY A 139 0.06 -13.05 13.39
C GLY A 139 -1.41 -13.49 13.23
N GLY A 140 -1.71 -14.79 13.31
CA GLY A 140 -3.07 -15.33 13.22
C GLY A 140 -3.22 -16.57 12.31
N ALA A 141 -2.22 -16.89 11.48
CA ALA A 141 -2.20 -18.13 10.71
C ALA A 141 -1.93 -19.36 11.62
N PRO A 142 -2.31 -20.59 11.22
CA PRO A 142 -2.05 -21.79 12.03
C PRO A 142 -0.57 -21.91 12.43
N LEU A 143 -0.33 -22.08 13.72
CA LEU A 143 1.02 -22.13 14.30
C LEU A 143 1.75 -23.40 13.85
N SER A 144 3.06 -23.29 13.61
CA SER A 144 3.88 -24.44 13.20
C SER A 144 4.31 -25.29 14.41
N SER A 145 4.99 -26.40 14.12
CA SER A 145 5.55 -27.28 15.15
C SER A 145 6.53 -26.56 16.10
N PRO A 146 6.51 -26.86 17.41
CA PRO A 146 7.45 -26.33 18.39
C PRO A 146 8.95 -26.55 18.05
N LYS A 147 9.26 -27.53 17.20
CA LYS A 147 10.65 -27.78 16.76
C LYS A 147 11.27 -26.60 16.01
N TYR A 148 10.45 -25.70 15.46
CA TYR A 148 10.92 -24.53 14.71
C TYR A 148 11.08 -23.27 15.57
N GLY A 149 10.45 -23.20 16.74
CA GLY A 149 10.39 -22.05 17.63
C GLY A 149 9.21 -22.17 18.59
N LEU A 150 8.91 -21.12 19.36
CA LEU A 150 7.76 -21.09 20.26
C LEU A 150 6.47 -20.88 19.46
N PRO A 151 5.53 -21.84 19.40
CA PRO A 151 4.29 -21.68 18.66
C PRO A 151 3.30 -20.90 19.51
N ILE A 152 3.30 -19.58 19.33
CA ILE A 152 2.41 -18.66 20.04
C ILE A 152 1.95 -17.56 19.09
N TYR A 153 0.70 -17.12 19.25
CA TYR A 153 0.20 -15.92 18.58
C TYR A 153 0.82 -14.69 19.23
N HIS A 154 1.56 -13.89 18.46
CA HIS A 154 2.31 -12.76 18.99
C HIS A 154 2.59 -11.70 17.93
N PHE A 155 2.96 -10.51 18.40
CA PHE A 155 3.67 -9.50 17.61
C PHE A 155 4.91 -9.04 18.36
N VAL A 156 5.83 -8.35 17.69
CA VAL A 156 7.09 -7.87 18.30
C VAL A 156 7.12 -6.35 18.28
N ILE A 157 7.36 -5.75 19.44
CA ILE A 157 7.71 -4.34 19.53
C ILE A 157 9.23 -4.23 19.41
N LEU A 158 9.69 -3.40 18.47
CA LEU A 158 11.10 -3.12 18.25
C LEU A 158 11.39 -1.67 18.66
N GLU A 159 12.33 -1.49 19.57
CA GLU A 159 12.83 -0.17 19.99
C GLU A 159 14.22 0.04 19.41
N LEU A 160 14.40 1.14 18.67
CA LEU A 160 15.62 1.48 17.96
C LEU A 160 16.29 2.69 18.59
N TYR A 161 17.57 2.55 18.97
CA TYR A 161 18.32 3.62 19.61
C TYR A 161 19.26 4.32 18.61
N PRO A 162 19.52 5.64 18.74
CA PRO A 162 20.39 6.39 17.83
C PRO A 162 21.85 5.89 17.78
N ASN A 163 22.30 5.12 18.76
CA ASN A 163 23.64 4.53 18.80
C ASN A 163 23.75 3.19 18.03
N GLY A 164 22.68 2.76 17.35
CA GLY A 164 22.66 1.51 16.59
C GLY A 164 22.38 0.26 17.41
N SER A 165 22.14 0.39 18.72
CA SER A 165 21.59 -0.69 19.54
C SER A 165 20.07 -0.76 19.41
N PHE A 166 19.48 -1.92 19.71
CA PHE A 166 18.04 -2.11 19.69
C PHE A 166 17.60 -3.04 20.83
N SER A 167 16.35 -2.94 21.23
CA SER A 167 15.66 -3.89 22.10
C SER A 167 14.39 -4.37 21.42
N TYR A 168 13.92 -5.56 21.79
CA TYR A 168 12.65 -6.07 21.30
C TYR A 168 11.86 -6.73 22.43
N VAL A 169 10.53 -6.69 22.32
CA VAL A 169 9.61 -7.32 23.27
C VAL A 169 8.54 -8.07 22.48
N PRO A 170 8.53 -9.41 22.50
CA PRO A 170 7.45 -10.19 21.90
C PRO A 170 6.22 -10.18 22.83
N ILE A 171 5.07 -9.82 22.28
CA ILE A 171 3.81 -9.60 22.99
C ILE A 171 2.85 -10.73 22.63
N SER A 172 2.35 -11.45 23.64
CA SER A 172 1.33 -12.50 23.44
C SER A 172 0.04 -11.86 22.94
N ILE A 173 -0.60 -12.39 21.90
CA ILE A 173 -1.93 -11.91 21.47
C ILE A 173 -3.01 -12.48 22.41
N ASP A 174 -2.87 -13.74 22.81
CA ASP A 174 -3.91 -14.46 23.57
C ASP A 174 -4.14 -13.88 24.97
N ASP A 175 -3.08 -13.34 25.58
CA ASP A 175 -3.11 -12.78 26.94
C ASP A 175 -3.20 -11.25 26.96
N THR A 176 -3.26 -10.60 25.79
CA THR A 176 -3.25 -9.14 25.68
C THR A 176 -4.65 -8.58 25.63
N SER A 177 -5.04 -7.84 26.67
CA SER A 177 -6.21 -6.96 26.63
C SER A 177 -5.76 -5.51 26.45
N ILE A 178 -6.05 -4.91 25.30
CA ILE A 178 -5.86 -3.47 25.07
C ILE A 178 -7.23 -2.88 24.79
N SER A 179 -7.62 -1.85 25.55
CA SER A 179 -8.80 -1.05 25.22
C SER A 179 -8.42 0.42 25.16
N VAL A 180 -9.03 1.13 24.20
CA VAL A 180 -8.94 2.58 24.09
C VAL A 180 -10.36 3.08 24.01
N GLU A 181 -10.83 3.74 25.06
CA GLU A 181 -12.14 4.35 25.12
C GLU A 181 -12.02 5.86 24.91
N ARG A 182 -12.85 6.40 24.03
CA ARG A 182 -12.93 7.84 23.78
C ARG A 182 -14.13 8.42 24.52
N ILE A 183 -13.86 9.28 25.49
CA ILE A 183 -14.84 9.92 26.36
C ILE A 183 -14.94 11.41 26.00
N VAL A 184 -16.14 11.97 25.98
CA VAL A 184 -16.37 13.40 25.76
C VAL A 184 -17.11 13.93 27.00
N PRO A 185 -16.38 14.28 28.09
CA PRO A 185 -17.01 14.64 29.35
C PRO A 185 -17.80 15.96 29.25
N ARG A 186 -17.40 16.85 28.34
CA ARG A 186 -18.07 18.12 28.05
C ARG A 186 -17.63 18.66 26.68
N PRO A 187 -18.39 19.59 26.07
CA PRO A 187 -17.99 20.22 24.81
C PRO A 187 -16.56 20.75 24.86
N GLY A 188 -15.81 20.51 23.79
CA GLY A 188 -14.42 20.96 23.64
C GLY A 188 -13.37 20.18 24.44
N VAL A 189 -13.76 19.20 25.26
CA VAL A 189 -12.81 18.28 25.94
C VAL A 189 -13.01 16.86 25.40
N ILE A 190 -11.92 16.24 24.95
CA ILE A 190 -11.88 14.84 24.54
C ILE A 190 -10.90 14.13 25.45
N GLU A 191 -11.29 12.98 25.97
CA GLU A 191 -10.43 12.14 26.78
C GLU A 191 -10.32 10.76 26.14
N TYR A 192 -9.13 10.18 26.21
CA TYR A 192 -8.87 8.79 25.88
C TYR A 192 -8.46 8.08 27.15
N GLU A 193 -9.24 7.08 27.55
CA GLU A 193 -8.86 6.12 28.59
C GLU A 193 -8.29 4.88 27.92
N ILE A 194 -7.06 4.55 28.29
CA ILE A 194 -6.29 3.49 27.67
C ILE A 194 -6.02 2.45 28.76
N SER A 195 -6.58 1.26 28.61
CA SER A 195 -6.25 0.10 29.45
C SER A 195 -5.24 -0.76 28.71
N ASN A 196 -4.03 -0.88 29.26
CA ASN A 196 -2.98 -1.75 28.77
C ASN A 196 -2.80 -2.94 29.72
N GLY A 197 -3.43 -4.06 29.36
CA GLY A 197 -3.24 -5.37 29.97
C GLY A 197 -2.30 -6.28 29.19
N ALA A 198 -1.49 -5.74 28.26
CA ALA A 198 -0.61 -6.57 27.45
C ALA A 198 0.48 -7.24 28.27
N THR A 199 0.81 -8.46 27.85
CA THR A 199 1.90 -9.25 28.42
C THR A 199 2.86 -9.71 27.34
N SER A 200 4.12 -9.82 27.72
CA SER A 200 5.09 -10.53 26.89
C SER A 200 4.71 -12.01 26.77
N ILE A 201 5.33 -12.71 25.83
CA ILE A 201 5.20 -14.18 25.72
C ILE A 201 5.65 -14.94 27.00
N ASN A 202 6.35 -14.27 27.92
CA ASN A 202 6.77 -14.81 29.21
C ASN A 202 5.82 -14.44 30.36
N GLY A 203 4.66 -13.83 30.06
CA GLY A 203 3.66 -13.40 31.04
C GLY A 203 4.03 -12.11 31.80
N THR A 204 5.14 -11.46 31.49
CA THR A 204 5.50 -10.16 32.10
C THR A 204 4.62 -9.06 31.54
N ARG A 205 4.03 -8.20 32.36
CA ARG A 205 3.33 -7.00 31.86
C ARG A 205 4.28 -6.04 31.17
N VAL A 206 3.87 -5.50 30.02
CA VAL A 206 4.73 -4.70 29.14
C VAL A 206 4.16 -3.31 28.88
N GLN A 207 5.04 -2.36 28.62
CA GLN A 207 4.63 -1.05 28.11
C GLN A 207 4.37 -1.16 26.60
N LEU A 208 3.37 -0.44 26.10
CA LEU A 208 3.02 -0.44 24.69
C LEU A 208 3.18 0.95 24.08
N PRO A 209 3.88 1.10 22.94
CA PRO A 209 3.77 2.31 22.15
C PRO A 209 2.37 2.37 21.54
N MET A 210 1.67 3.47 21.77
CA MET A 210 0.32 3.71 21.30
C MET A 210 0.23 5.07 20.64
N ARG A 211 -0.71 5.19 19.71
CA ARG A 211 -1.07 6.46 19.07
C ARG A 211 -2.56 6.67 19.25
N VAL A 212 -2.95 7.86 19.72
CA VAL A 212 -4.34 8.31 19.70
C VAL A 212 -4.47 9.50 18.76
N GLU A 213 -5.48 9.46 17.90
CA GLU A 213 -5.75 10.48 16.89
C GLU A 213 -7.03 11.23 17.25
N SER A 214 -7.02 12.56 17.09
CA SER A 214 -8.16 13.43 17.37
C SER A 214 -8.25 14.58 16.39
N PHE A 215 -9.49 14.97 16.06
CA PHE A 215 -9.77 16.12 15.21
C PHE A 215 -10.50 17.18 16.02
N VAL A 216 -9.87 18.34 16.19
CA VAL A 216 -10.39 19.41 17.04
C VAL A 216 -10.32 20.74 16.30
N ARG A 217 -11.48 21.34 16.01
CA ARG A 217 -11.60 22.63 15.32
C ARG A 217 -10.82 22.68 13.98
N GLY A 218 -10.87 21.59 13.22
CA GLY A 218 -10.17 21.48 11.94
C GLY A 218 -8.65 21.30 12.06
N ILE A 219 -8.17 20.90 13.24
CA ILE A 219 -6.77 20.51 13.47
C ILE A 219 -6.75 19.02 13.77
N HIS A 220 -5.86 18.31 13.08
CA HIS A 220 -5.60 16.90 13.35
C HIS A 220 -4.45 16.79 14.36
N LEU A 221 -4.68 16.05 15.44
CA LEU A 221 -3.75 15.85 16.54
C LEU A 221 -3.41 14.37 16.62
N GLU A 222 -2.13 14.05 16.67
CA GLU A 222 -1.65 12.70 16.97
C GLU A 222 -0.87 12.73 18.28
N VAL A 223 -1.30 11.97 19.28
CA VAL A 223 -0.58 11.80 20.54
C VAL A 223 0.02 10.41 20.57
N PHE A 224 1.35 10.34 20.58
CA PHE A 224 2.10 9.11 20.75
C PHE A 224 2.48 8.97 22.21
N LEU A 225 2.25 7.81 22.81
CA LEU A 225 2.60 7.54 24.20
C LEU A 225 3.17 6.14 24.34
N VAL A 226 3.98 5.92 25.37
CA VAL A 226 4.34 4.59 25.83
C VAL A 226 3.46 4.29 27.04
N ALA A 227 2.35 3.61 26.80
CA ALA A 227 1.35 3.29 27.81
C ALA A 227 1.92 2.25 28.81
N PRO A 228 2.11 2.60 30.10
CA PRO A 228 2.47 1.61 31.11
C PRO A 228 1.37 0.54 31.28
N PRO A 229 1.70 -0.62 31.89
CA PRO A 229 0.67 -1.56 32.33
C PRO A 229 -0.37 -0.90 33.23
N GLY A 230 -1.64 -1.27 33.05
CA GLY A 230 -2.77 -0.64 33.74
C GLY A 230 -3.37 0.49 32.92
N TYR A 231 -3.61 1.64 33.55
CA TYR A 231 -4.38 2.72 32.94
C TYR A 231 -3.52 3.92 32.55
N SER A 232 -3.74 4.43 31.34
CA SER A 232 -3.26 5.73 30.88
C SER A 232 -4.42 6.61 30.46
N ARG A 233 -4.30 7.92 30.65
CA ARG A 233 -5.31 8.90 30.25
C ARG A 233 -4.67 9.98 29.40
N VAL A 234 -5.26 10.27 28.26
CA VAL A 234 -4.91 11.43 27.41
C VAL A 234 -6.10 12.38 27.42
N VAL A 235 -5.90 13.65 27.78
CA VAL A 235 -6.95 14.68 27.78
C VAL A 235 -6.57 15.77 26.80
N ILE A 236 -7.47 16.09 25.87
CA ILE A 236 -7.36 17.15 24.87
C ILE A 236 -8.45 18.18 25.18
N ASP A 237 -8.07 19.32 25.74
CA ASP A 237 -8.97 20.45 26.06
C ASP A 237 -8.75 21.60 25.08
N SER A 238 -9.80 21.92 24.33
CA SER A 238 -9.83 22.99 23.33
C SER A 238 -10.75 24.15 23.70
N ASN A 239 -11.28 24.21 24.92
CA ASN A 239 -12.19 25.29 25.33
C ASN A 239 -11.51 26.65 25.43
N SER A 240 -10.18 26.69 25.48
CA SER A 240 -9.43 27.93 25.51
C SER A 240 -9.01 28.37 24.10
N ARG A 241 -8.26 29.49 24.03
CA ARG A 241 -7.50 29.87 22.82
C ARG A 241 -6.32 28.93 22.52
N TRP A 242 -6.11 27.91 23.35
CA TRP A 242 -5.11 26.87 23.23
C TRP A 242 -5.78 25.50 23.17
N ILE A 243 -5.15 24.58 22.45
CA ILE A 243 -5.35 23.14 22.62
C ILE A 243 -4.37 22.69 23.70
N ASN A 244 -4.89 22.31 24.86
CA ASN A 244 -4.11 21.72 25.93
C ASN A 244 -4.21 20.20 25.81
N VAL A 245 -3.09 19.52 25.63
CA VAL A 245 -3.00 18.06 25.68
C VAL A 245 -2.32 17.68 26.98
N SER A 246 -2.88 16.78 27.76
CA SER A 246 -2.22 16.18 28.92
C SER A 246 -2.24 14.67 28.81
N CYS A 247 -1.24 14.01 29.34
CA CYS A 247 -1.15 12.56 29.32
C CYS A 247 -0.53 12.05 30.63
N SER A 248 -1.12 11.00 31.20
CA SER A 248 -0.61 10.38 32.43
C SER A 248 0.60 9.46 32.19
N ALA A 249 0.89 9.09 30.94
CA ALA A 249 2.06 8.29 30.61
C ALA A 249 3.36 9.09 30.82
N ARG A 250 4.45 8.42 31.21
CA ARG A 250 5.74 9.06 31.48
C ARG A 250 6.44 9.55 30.21
N ARG A 251 6.26 8.85 29.09
CA ARG A 251 6.85 9.17 27.78
C ARG A 251 5.72 9.34 26.78
N TRP A 252 5.58 10.56 26.27
CA TRP A 252 4.61 10.87 25.23
C TRP A 252 5.01 12.11 24.45
N PHE A 253 4.48 12.21 23.25
CA PHE A 253 4.72 13.25 22.27
C PHE A 253 3.39 13.60 21.62
N VAL A 254 3.21 14.85 21.23
CA VAL A 254 2.06 15.30 20.45
C VAL A 254 2.53 15.93 19.15
N TYR A 255 1.83 15.61 18.07
CA TYR A 255 2.00 16.17 16.74
C TYR A 255 0.71 16.87 16.33
N VAL A 256 0.85 18.04 15.71
CA VAL A 256 -0.27 18.88 15.30
C VAL A 256 -0.19 19.13 13.80
N TRP A 257 -1.30 18.87 13.09
CA TRP A 257 -1.43 18.98 11.65
C TRP A 257 -2.60 19.92 11.30
N GLY A 258 -2.35 20.95 10.51
CA GLY A 258 -3.41 21.85 10.00
C GLY A 258 -4.06 21.32 8.72
N LEU A 259 -5.39 21.32 8.64
CA LEU A 259 -6.15 20.87 7.45
C LEU A 259 -5.90 21.68 6.16
N GLY A 260 -5.22 22.83 6.23
CA GLY A 260 -4.83 23.62 5.06
C GLY A 260 -3.62 23.06 4.29
N ALA A 261 -2.87 22.13 4.87
CA ALA A 261 -1.76 21.46 4.20
C ALA A 261 -2.26 20.21 3.48
N LEU A 262 -2.88 20.38 2.30
CA LEU A 262 -3.27 19.27 1.41
C LEU A 262 -2.07 18.43 0.92
N GLU A 263 -0.82 18.83 1.25
CA GLU A 263 0.34 17.97 1.17
C GLU A 263 0.90 17.66 2.58
N PRO A 264 1.03 16.38 2.97
CA PRO A 264 1.53 15.95 4.28
C PRO A 264 2.99 16.33 4.58
N ARG A 265 3.68 17.08 3.70
CA ARG A 265 5.08 17.47 3.86
C ARG A 265 5.29 18.92 4.33
N ASN A 266 4.26 19.78 4.34
CA ASN A 266 4.44 21.23 4.51
C ASN A 266 3.80 21.82 5.79
N GLY A 267 3.29 21.01 6.72
CA GLY A 267 2.48 21.50 7.84
C GLY A 267 2.71 20.83 9.19
N VAL A 268 3.86 20.17 9.40
CA VAL A 268 4.19 19.62 10.72
C VAL A 268 4.55 20.78 11.63
N VAL A 269 3.68 21.11 12.59
CA VAL A 269 4.06 22.04 13.64
C VAL A 269 4.28 21.29 14.94
N SER A 270 5.58 21.13 15.21
CA SER A 270 6.22 21.08 16.52
C SER A 270 5.95 19.87 17.44
N ILE A 271 7.06 19.41 18.01
CA ILE A 271 7.21 18.31 18.97
C ILE A 271 7.48 18.98 20.32
N GLY A 272 6.68 18.69 21.34
CA GLY A 272 6.99 19.03 22.72
C GLY A 272 7.15 17.77 23.55
N ILE A 273 8.29 17.62 24.24
CA ILE A 273 8.36 16.80 25.45
C ILE A 273 7.76 17.66 26.56
N PRO A 274 6.58 17.32 27.09
CA PRO A 274 5.86 18.22 27.97
C PRO A 274 6.53 18.29 29.35
N THR A 275 6.84 19.50 29.79
CA THR A 275 7.25 19.79 31.16
C THR A 275 6.01 19.90 32.05
N GLY A 276 5.88 19.03 33.06
CA GLY A 276 4.75 19.07 34.00
C GLY A 276 3.43 18.48 33.47
N SER A 277 3.49 17.43 32.64
CA SER A 277 2.36 16.60 32.17
C SER A 277 1.36 17.24 31.18
N VAL A 278 1.58 18.48 30.72
CA VAL A 278 0.70 19.18 29.76
C VAL A 278 1.51 19.81 28.63
N ALA A 279 1.12 19.55 27.38
CA ALA A 279 1.56 20.25 26.17
C ALA A 279 0.48 21.27 25.75
N ARG A 280 0.88 22.45 25.26
CA ARG A 280 -0.06 23.50 24.82
C ARG A 280 0.26 23.94 23.40
N ALA A 281 -0.76 24.03 22.55
CA ALA A 281 -0.67 24.56 21.19
C ALA A 281 -1.63 25.73 21.00
N ARG A 282 -1.14 26.90 20.55
CA ARG A 282 -1.98 28.09 20.35
C ARG A 282 -2.86 27.96 19.11
N LEU A 283 -4.15 28.26 19.25
CA LEU A 283 -5.06 28.48 18.14
C LEU A 283 -5.04 29.98 17.77
N GLY A 284 -4.28 30.37 16.76
CA GLY A 284 -4.37 31.72 16.19
C GLY A 284 -3.17 32.05 15.30
N ALA A 285 -3.32 32.65 14.12
CA ALA A 285 -4.49 33.19 13.44
C ALA A 285 -4.25 33.09 11.93
N VAL A 286 -5.12 32.40 11.18
CA VAL A 286 -5.34 32.47 9.72
C VAL A 286 -4.11 32.32 8.77
N ASN A 287 -2.89 32.27 9.29
CA ASN A 287 -1.61 32.30 8.56
C ASN A 287 -0.58 31.29 9.12
N GLY A 288 -1.03 30.19 9.74
CA GLY A 288 -0.19 29.01 9.95
C GLY A 288 0.90 29.06 11.04
N SER A 289 0.85 30.00 11.99
CA SER A 289 1.75 29.98 13.16
C SER A 289 1.11 29.26 14.35
N ILE A 290 1.83 28.29 14.94
CA ILE A 290 1.49 27.64 16.21
C ILE A 290 2.65 27.91 17.17
N ALA A 291 2.35 28.42 18.36
CA ALA A 291 3.31 28.62 19.45
C ALA A 291 3.13 27.51 20.50
N ILE A 292 4.26 27.00 21.02
CA ILE A 292 4.31 26.05 22.15
C ILE A 292 5.00 26.72 23.33
N GLU A 293 4.38 26.66 24.51
CA GLU A 293 4.94 27.17 25.77
C GLU A 293 5.23 26.01 26.76
N GLY A 294 6.44 25.96 27.32
CA GLY A 294 6.83 25.05 28.40
C GLY A 294 6.77 25.70 29.79
N CYS A 295 6.49 24.91 30.85
CA CYS A 295 6.20 25.40 32.21
C CYS A 295 7.43 25.96 32.97
N SER A 296 7.18 26.96 33.82
CA SER A 296 8.13 27.88 34.46
C SER A 296 8.93 27.35 35.67
N ARG A 297 9.04 26.04 35.89
CA ARG A 297 9.79 25.45 37.02
C ARG A 297 11.04 24.65 36.64
N CYS A 298 11.40 24.62 35.37
CA CYS A 298 12.67 24.08 34.90
C CYS A 298 13.48 25.19 34.22
N SER A 299 14.80 25.14 34.35
CA SER A 299 15.77 26.19 34.00
C SER A 299 15.94 26.49 32.50
N ALA A 300 15.05 26.03 31.63
CA ALA A 300 15.04 26.41 30.22
C ALA A 300 13.61 26.41 29.66
N ILE A 301 13.14 27.60 29.27
CA ILE A 301 11.95 27.80 28.45
C ILE A 301 12.45 28.12 27.04
N ALA A 302 12.06 27.32 26.05
CA ALA A 302 12.29 27.63 24.63
C ALA A 302 10.92 27.81 23.95
N THR A 303 10.56 29.06 23.66
CA THR A 303 9.42 29.37 22.80
C THR A 303 9.90 29.41 21.37
N PHE A 304 9.43 28.49 20.53
CA PHE A 304 9.73 28.47 19.10
C PHE A 304 8.62 29.16 18.34
N ARG A 305 8.97 30.22 17.61
CA ARG A 305 8.09 30.84 16.62
C ARG A 305 8.48 30.34 15.24
N LEU A 306 7.57 29.59 14.61
CA LEU A 306 7.68 29.18 13.22
C LEU A 306 6.93 30.18 12.34
N GLU A 307 7.66 30.94 11.54
CA GLU A 307 7.10 31.85 10.53
C GLU A 307 7.35 31.27 9.14
N ALA A 308 6.26 31.03 8.39
CA ALA A 308 6.33 30.54 7.02
C ALA A 308 6.76 31.69 6.08
N LEU A 309 7.89 31.52 5.40
CA LEU A 309 8.44 32.45 4.41
C LEU A 309 8.42 31.78 3.02
N GLY A 310 7.25 31.39 2.53
CA GLY A 310 7.11 30.62 1.30
C GLY A 310 7.42 29.13 1.51
N LYS A 311 8.53 28.62 0.93
CA LYS A 311 8.98 27.22 1.11
C LYS A 311 9.99 27.01 2.25
N SER A 312 10.31 28.06 2.99
CA SER A 312 11.23 28.01 4.12
C SER A 312 10.53 28.45 5.41
N PHE A 313 11.08 28.02 6.54
CA PHE A 313 10.62 28.40 7.86
C PHE A 313 11.69 29.24 8.53
N ARG A 314 11.29 30.36 9.16
CA ARG A 314 12.10 31.01 10.18
C ARG A 314 11.72 30.41 11.52
N VAL A 315 12.70 29.89 12.24
CA VAL A 315 12.57 29.47 13.64
C VAL A 315 13.19 30.55 14.49
N SER A 316 12.38 31.32 15.20
CA SER A 316 12.86 32.32 16.16
C SER A 316 12.68 31.80 17.58
N LEU A 317 13.75 31.87 18.37
CA LEU A 317 13.71 31.61 19.81
C LEU A 317 13.41 32.96 20.50
N GLU A 318 12.26 33.06 21.16
CA GLU A 318 11.98 34.20 22.04
C GLU A 318 12.49 33.90 23.45
N PRO A 319 13.57 34.55 23.93
CA PRO A 319 14.07 34.30 25.27
C PRO A 319 13.14 34.95 26.30
N THR A 320 12.43 34.14 27.07
CA THR A 320 11.81 34.59 28.33
C THR A 320 12.70 34.14 29.50
N ARG A 321 13.53 35.07 30.00
CA ARG A 321 14.45 34.94 31.15
C ARG A 321 15.20 33.59 31.25
N VAL A 322 16.39 33.53 30.65
CA VAL A 322 17.36 32.47 30.93
C VAL A 322 18.19 32.86 32.15
N SER A 323 17.98 32.21 33.29
CA SER A 323 18.99 32.18 34.36
C SER A 323 20.06 31.17 33.95
N ARG A 324 21.31 31.64 33.78
CA ARG A 324 22.56 30.90 33.50
C ARG A 324 22.40 29.36 33.44
N GLY A 325 22.15 28.85 32.24
CA GLY A 325 22.23 27.43 31.89
C GLY A 325 22.51 27.30 30.39
N LEU A 326 23.43 26.42 30.00
CA LEU A 326 23.72 26.11 28.61
C LEU A 326 22.48 25.47 27.96
N LEU A 327 22.00 26.04 26.85
CA LEU A 327 21.00 25.43 25.99
C LEU A 327 21.75 24.62 24.91
N GLU A 328 21.83 23.30 25.06
CA GLU A 328 22.26 22.43 23.96
C GLU A 328 21.08 22.19 23.02
N VAL A 329 21.20 22.68 21.79
CA VAL A 329 20.27 22.35 20.70
C VAL A 329 20.95 21.29 19.85
N ASP A 330 20.41 20.08 19.85
CA ASP A 330 20.86 18.98 19.00
C ASP A 330 20.50 19.29 17.53
N PRO A 331 21.49 19.49 16.64
CA PRO A 331 21.24 19.85 15.24
C PRO A 331 20.58 18.73 14.41
N SER A 332 20.50 17.50 14.93
CA SER A 332 19.92 16.36 14.21
C SER A 332 18.39 16.45 13.99
N TYR A 333 17.70 17.37 14.67
CA TYR A 333 16.24 17.54 14.57
C TYR A 333 15.77 18.53 13.49
N VAL A 334 16.67 19.18 12.75
CA VAL A 334 16.31 20.09 11.63
C VAL A 334 16.43 19.34 10.31
N LEU A 335 15.52 18.42 10.04
CA LEU A 335 15.48 17.70 8.76
C LEU A 335 14.69 18.50 7.71
N ASN A 336 15.37 18.82 6.60
CA ASN A 336 14.84 19.43 5.36
C ASN A 336 14.54 20.94 5.32
N ALA A 337 15.39 21.78 5.90
CA ALA A 337 15.47 23.18 5.49
C ALA A 337 16.71 23.40 4.60
N SER A 338 16.52 23.90 3.37
CA SER A 338 17.63 24.26 2.47
C SER A 338 18.49 25.43 2.99
N ALA A 339 18.00 26.12 4.03
CA ALA A 339 18.75 27.02 4.90
C ALA A 339 17.98 27.16 6.21
N ALA A 340 18.64 26.94 7.34
CA ALA A 340 18.12 27.29 8.67
C ALA A 340 18.94 28.45 9.23
N ARG A 341 18.26 29.56 9.58
CA ARG A 341 18.85 30.72 10.25
C ARG A 341 18.29 30.76 11.66
N ILE A 342 19.16 30.58 12.65
CA ILE A 342 18.79 30.62 14.07
C ILE A 342 19.11 32.02 14.60
N GLU A 343 18.08 32.75 15.02
CA GLU A 343 18.20 34.10 15.60
C GLU A 343 17.73 34.09 17.06
N VAL A 344 18.48 34.77 17.92
CA VAL A 344 18.11 35.05 19.31
C VAL A 344 18.17 36.55 19.53
N GLY A 345 17.00 37.18 19.70
CA GLY A 345 16.89 38.64 19.68
C GLY A 345 17.30 39.23 18.33
N SER A 346 18.17 40.26 18.34
CA SER A 346 18.73 40.86 17.12
C SER A 346 20.00 40.17 16.59
N ARG A 347 20.44 39.07 17.22
CA ARG A 347 21.69 38.37 16.86
C ARG A 347 21.42 37.04 16.17
N VAL A 348 22.14 36.79 15.08
CA VAL A 348 22.19 35.48 14.39
C VAL A 348 23.19 34.60 15.13
N LEU A 349 22.76 33.43 15.61
CA LEU A 349 23.64 32.51 16.34
C LEU A 349 24.21 31.39 15.47
N ALA A 350 23.49 30.97 14.43
CA ALA A 350 24.01 29.99 13.46
C ALA A 350 23.31 30.12 12.10
N ALA A 351 24.09 29.93 11.05
CA ALA A 351 23.63 29.68 9.69
C ALA A 351 24.21 28.34 9.25
N VAL A 352 23.35 27.34 9.03
CA VAL A 352 23.79 26.04 8.51
C VAL A 352 23.58 26.04 7.01
N SER A 353 24.67 26.07 6.26
CA SER A 353 24.71 25.75 4.83
C SER A 353 25.67 24.58 4.62
N ASN A 354 25.23 23.54 3.93
CA ASN A 354 26.13 22.49 3.46
C ASN A 354 27.17 23.09 2.49
N GLY A 355 28.40 23.25 2.97
CA GLY A 355 29.62 23.40 2.17
C GLY A 355 29.82 24.73 1.43
N ALA A 356 30.87 25.45 1.86
CA ALA A 356 31.60 26.54 1.18
C ALA A 356 30.95 27.93 1.03
N GLU A 357 31.70 28.92 1.53
CA GLU A 357 31.67 30.38 1.31
C GLU A 357 30.32 31.12 1.33
N THR A 358 30.21 32.06 2.28
CA THR A 358 29.16 33.06 2.36
C THR A 358 29.24 34.03 1.17
N LYS A 359 28.48 33.76 0.09
CA LYS A 359 28.10 34.77 -0.91
C LYS A 359 26.64 35.16 -0.72
N VAL A 360 26.38 36.47 -0.66
CA VAL A 360 25.03 37.04 -0.69
C VAL A 360 24.39 36.69 -2.04
N LEU A 361 23.50 35.69 -2.06
CA LEU A 361 22.67 35.36 -3.21
C LEU A 361 21.30 36.04 -3.06
N ARG A 362 21.00 36.98 -3.95
CA ARG A 362 19.61 37.36 -4.26
C ARG A 362 18.93 36.10 -4.82
N ALA A 363 17.95 35.56 -4.11
CA ALA A 363 17.20 34.38 -4.56
C ALA A 363 16.35 34.74 -5.80
N PRO A 364 16.48 34.01 -6.93
CA PRO A 364 15.53 34.14 -8.03
C PRO A 364 14.23 33.39 -7.68
N LEU A 365 13.13 33.85 -8.27
CA LEU A 365 11.79 33.25 -8.20
C LEU A 365 11.84 31.72 -8.45
N PRO A 366 10.96 30.92 -7.81
CA PRO A 366 11.00 29.46 -7.90
C PRO A 366 10.83 28.99 -9.35
N LEU A 367 11.84 28.29 -9.85
CA LEU A 367 11.84 27.74 -11.21
C LEU A 367 10.87 26.55 -11.29
N ALA A 368 10.04 26.54 -12.34
CA ALA A 368 9.04 25.50 -12.58
C ALA A 368 9.70 24.14 -12.84
N ARG A 369 9.18 23.07 -12.19
CA ARG A 369 9.57 21.69 -12.50
C ARG A 369 8.99 21.27 -13.85
N PRO A 370 9.68 20.40 -14.61
CA PRO A 370 9.11 19.86 -15.84
C PRO A 370 7.94 18.94 -15.51
N SER A 371 6.80 19.07 -16.20
CA SER A 371 5.69 18.13 -16.13
C SER A 371 5.76 17.13 -17.28
N ILE A 372 5.49 15.86 -16.99
CA ILE A 372 5.49 14.77 -17.98
C ILE A 372 4.10 14.17 -18.01
N GLU A 373 3.45 14.21 -19.17
CA GLU A 373 2.19 13.51 -19.42
C GLU A 373 2.40 12.55 -20.61
N LEU A 374 2.04 11.28 -20.41
CA LEU A 374 2.07 10.26 -21.45
C LEU A 374 0.64 10.02 -21.94
N ARG A 375 0.35 10.40 -23.18
CA ARG A 375 -0.94 10.14 -23.82
C ARG A 375 -0.82 8.87 -24.66
N TYR A 376 -1.58 7.86 -24.26
CA TYR A 376 -1.41 6.49 -24.72
C TYR A 376 -2.18 6.25 -26.03
N LEU A 377 -1.46 5.91 -27.09
CA LEU A 377 -1.95 5.16 -28.25
C LEU A 377 -0.81 4.24 -28.73
N PRO A 378 -0.52 3.12 -28.05
CA PRO A 378 0.41 2.14 -28.57
C PRO A 378 -0.26 1.48 -29.77
N SER A 379 0.11 1.90 -30.96
CA SER A 379 -0.07 1.08 -32.14
C SER A 379 1.17 0.22 -32.27
N TYR A 380 1.05 -1.07 -31.95
CA TYR A 380 2.09 -2.05 -32.23
C TYR A 380 2.04 -2.37 -33.71
N VAL A 381 2.99 -1.85 -34.47
CA VAL A 381 3.18 -2.26 -35.86
C VAL A 381 4.60 -2.84 -35.95
N GLY A 382 4.72 -4.13 -35.62
CA GLY A 382 5.99 -4.84 -35.68
C GLY A 382 7.02 -4.33 -34.67
N LYS A 383 8.13 -3.78 -35.17
CA LYS A 383 9.33 -3.48 -34.38
C LYS A 383 9.32 -2.12 -33.67
N GLU A 384 8.22 -1.37 -33.78
CA GLU A 384 8.16 0.05 -33.39
C GLU A 384 7.16 0.27 -32.24
N LEU A 385 7.62 0.91 -31.15
CA LEU A 385 6.79 1.40 -30.06
C LEU A 385 6.52 2.90 -30.25
N SER A 386 5.28 3.27 -30.57
CA SER A 386 4.86 4.67 -30.72
C SER A 386 3.99 5.14 -29.56
N PHE A 387 4.26 6.34 -29.04
CA PHE A 387 3.42 7.01 -28.03
C PHE A 387 3.50 8.53 -28.16
N GLU A 388 2.52 9.26 -27.62
CA GLU A 388 2.55 10.72 -27.58
C GLU A 388 3.08 11.20 -26.21
N LEU A 389 4.17 11.97 -26.25
CA LEU A 389 4.84 12.52 -25.07
C LEU A 389 4.56 14.02 -25.00
N CYS A 390 3.84 14.44 -23.96
CA CYS A 390 3.53 15.84 -23.68
C CYS A 390 4.39 16.36 -22.52
N LEU A 391 5.12 17.45 -22.77
CA LEU A 391 6.10 18.00 -21.84
C LEU A 391 5.97 19.52 -21.71
N ALA A 392 6.14 20.03 -20.50
CA ALA A 392 6.32 21.45 -20.24
C ALA A 392 7.61 21.68 -19.46
N ASN A 393 8.33 22.76 -19.75
CA ASN A 393 9.56 23.18 -19.04
C ASN A 393 10.73 22.17 -19.09
N ALA A 394 10.81 21.31 -20.11
CA ALA A 394 11.87 20.31 -20.28
C ALA A 394 12.95 20.78 -21.27
N SER A 395 14.21 20.79 -20.83
CA SER A 395 15.37 21.09 -21.68
C SER A 395 16.01 19.86 -22.30
N ARG A 396 15.92 18.72 -21.63
CA ARG A 396 16.43 17.43 -22.09
C ARG A 396 15.50 16.33 -21.65
N ILE A 397 15.35 15.32 -22.49
CA ILE A 397 14.56 14.14 -22.20
C ILE A 397 15.41 12.92 -22.52
N TYR A 398 15.42 11.95 -21.62
CA TYR A 398 16.02 10.65 -21.81
C TYR A 398 14.92 9.62 -21.69
N ILE A 399 14.79 8.76 -22.69
CA ILE A 399 13.88 7.64 -22.68
C ILE A 399 14.74 6.40 -22.58
N LEU A 400 14.51 5.62 -21.54
CA LEU A 400 15.25 4.41 -21.23
C LEU A 400 14.30 3.22 -21.32
N ILE A 401 14.80 2.12 -21.85
CA ILE A 401 14.15 0.81 -21.81
C ILE A 401 15.09 -0.09 -21.00
N ASP A 402 14.61 -0.63 -19.88
CA ASP A 402 15.42 -1.41 -18.92
C ASP A 402 16.72 -0.70 -18.51
N ASN A 403 16.59 0.59 -18.22
CA ASN A 403 17.69 1.51 -17.88
C ASN A 403 18.75 1.71 -19.00
N SER A 404 18.55 1.15 -20.19
CA SER A 404 19.38 1.40 -21.36
C SER A 404 18.82 2.59 -22.13
N LEU A 405 19.66 3.57 -22.48
CA LEU A 405 19.21 4.75 -23.21
C LEU A 405 18.70 4.35 -24.60
N ALA A 406 17.39 4.47 -24.80
CA ALA A 406 16.73 4.19 -26.08
C ALA A 406 16.66 5.44 -26.96
N TYR A 407 16.41 6.60 -26.35
CA TYR A 407 16.21 7.84 -27.08
C TYR A 407 16.54 9.07 -26.25
N SER A 408 16.99 10.15 -26.89
CA SER A 408 17.18 11.43 -26.22
C SER A 408 16.73 12.60 -27.10
N LEU A 409 16.15 13.62 -26.45
CA LEU A 409 15.69 14.85 -27.10
C LEU A 409 16.23 16.06 -26.35
N ARG A 410 16.57 17.13 -27.08
CA ARG A 410 16.93 18.44 -26.52
C ARG A 410 15.88 19.48 -26.91
N GLY A 411 15.50 20.32 -25.94
CA GLY A 411 14.69 21.53 -26.14
C GLY A 411 13.29 21.26 -26.68
N PHE A 412 12.43 20.60 -25.89
CA PHE A 412 11.10 20.24 -26.34
C PHE A 412 10.02 20.64 -25.32
N GLU A 413 9.04 21.41 -25.79
CA GLU A 413 7.80 21.77 -25.10
C GLU A 413 6.62 21.48 -26.03
N GLY A 414 5.53 20.94 -25.49
CA GLY A 414 4.36 20.49 -26.24
C GLY A 414 4.22 18.97 -26.30
N CYS A 415 3.35 18.47 -27.18
CA CYS A 415 3.10 17.04 -27.40
C CYS A 415 3.78 16.57 -28.69
N ARG A 416 4.48 15.44 -28.64
CA ARG A 416 5.14 14.85 -29.82
C ARG A 416 5.00 13.34 -29.80
N ARG A 417 4.67 12.78 -30.97
CA ARG A 417 4.77 11.34 -31.18
C ARG A 417 6.24 10.93 -31.18
N VAL A 418 6.59 10.04 -30.27
CA VAL A 418 7.88 9.37 -30.20
C VAL A 418 7.67 7.95 -30.70
N SER A 419 8.56 7.51 -31.59
CA SER A 419 8.63 6.14 -32.08
C SER A 419 9.99 5.56 -31.72
N LEU A 420 10.00 4.41 -31.07
CA LEU A 420 11.21 3.70 -30.65
C LEU A 420 11.30 2.37 -31.39
N ASP A 421 12.42 2.12 -32.07
CA ASP A 421 12.74 0.77 -32.54
C ASP A 421 13.13 -0.07 -31.32
N ILE A 422 12.24 -0.97 -30.95
CA ILE A 422 12.42 -1.82 -29.78
C ILE A 422 13.12 -3.14 -30.12
N SER A 423 13.44 -3.41 -31.38
CA SER A 423 13.97 -4.71 -31.87
C SER A 423 15.24 -5.21 -31.17
N ARG A 424 15.95 -4.30 -30.51
CA ARG A 424 17.21 -4.56 -29.81
C ARG A 424 17.04 -5.02 -28.37
N TYR A 425 15.82 -4.96 -27.81
CA TYR A 425 15.56 -5.28 -26.40
C TYR A 425 15.10 -6.72 -26.16
N GLY A 426 14.83 -7.50 -27.22
CA GLY A 426 14.32 -8.88 -27.12
C GLY A 426 12.78 -8.93 -27.01
N GLU A 427 12.20 -10.12 -27.11
CA GLU A 427 10.77 -10.31 -26.77
C GLU A 427 10.64 -10.47 -25.25
N GLY A 428 9.60 -9.87 -24.67
CA GLY A 428 9.32 -9.99 -23.24
C GLY A 428 8.89 -8.69 -22.56
N PRO A 429 8.73 -8.71 -21.24
CA PRO A 429 8.38 -7.53 -20.46
C PRO A 429 9.59 -6.58 -20.32
N HIS A 430 9.34 -5.30 -20.55
CA HIS A 430 10.31 -4.22 -20.47
C HIS A 430 9.76 -3.02 -19.70
N LEU A 431 10.66 -2.21 -19.15
CA LEU A 431 10.32 -1.00 -18.41
C LEU A 431 10.70 0.26 -19.21
N LEU A 432 9.70 1.05 -19.62
CA LEU A 432 9.90 2.36 -20.22
C LEU A 432 10.04 3.41 -19.11
N LYS A 433 11.19 4.08 -19.04
CA LYS A 433 11.48 5.17 -18.09
C LYS A 433 11.78 6.46 -18.85
N ILE A 434 11.06 7.53 -18.55
CA ILE A 434 11.24 8.84 -19.18
C ILE A 434 11.73 9.82 -18.12
N VAL A 435 12.91 10.38 -18.33
CA VAL A 435 13.56 11.35 -17.46
C VAL A 435 13.59 12.69 -18.17
N ALA A 436 12.80 13.66 -17.70
CA ALA A 436 12.83 15.03 -18.19
C ALA A 436 13.68 15.90 -17.25
N ILE A 437 14.56 16.72 -17.83
CA ILE A 437 15.44 17.65 -17.10
C ILE A 437 15.16 19.07 -17.60
N SER A 438 14.74 19.97 -16.72
CA SER A 438 14.57 21.39 -17.05
C SER A 438 15.90 22.11 -17.27
N ARG A 439 15.88 23.33 -17.84
CA ARG A 439 17.10 24.15 -18.02
C ARG A 439 17.82 24.44 -16.70
N SER A 440 17.08 24.43 -15.59
CA SER A 440 17.59 24.62 -14.23
C SER A 440 18.24 23.38 -13.61
N GLY A 441 18.19 22.23 -14.30
CA GLY A 441 18.67 20.95 -13.80
C GLY A 441 17.65 20.15 -12.97
N ALA A 442 16.47 20.71 -12.67
CA ALA A 442 15.40 19.97 -11.99
C ALA A 442 14.91 18.79 -12.85
N ARG A 443 14.73 17.62 -12.23
CA ARG A 443 14.39 16.35 -12.89
C ARG A 443 12.97 15.90 -12.55
N SER A 444 12.28 15.33 -13.53
CA SER A 444 11.03 14.60 -13.38
C SER A 444 11.15 13.23 -14.04
N VAL A 445 10.54 12.20 -13.46
CA VAL A 445 10.64 10.81 -13.93
C VAL A 445 9.24 10.21 -14.06
N ALA A 446 8.96 9.62 -15.22
CA ALA A 446 7.78 8.78 -15.44
C ALA A 446 8.23 7.35 -15.78
N VAL A 447 7.54 6.34 -15.24
CA VAL A 447 7.86 4.93 -15.44
C VAL A 447 6.60 4.19 -15.89
N LYS A 448 6.70 3.39 -16.96
CA LYS A 448 5.61 2.58 -17.50
C LYS A 448 6.10 1.21 -17.97
N PRO A 449 5.51 0.09 -17.53
CA PRO A 449 5.80 -1.22 -18.09
C PRO A 449 5.20 -1.36 -19.50
N PHE A 450 5.83 -2.16 -20.36
CA PHE A 450 5.30 -2.63 -21.65
C PHE A 450 5.84 -4.02 -22.00
N VAL A 451 5.24 -4.71 -22.97
CA VAL A 451 5.75 -5.99 -23.50
C VAL A 451 6.16 -5.78 -24.96
N ALA A 452 7.38 -6.17 -25.32
CA ALA A 452 7.86 -6.21 -26.70
C ALA A 452 7.57 -7.58 -27.30
N CYS A 453 6.97 -7.63 -28.49
CA CYS A 453 6.73 -8.86 -29.23
C CYS A 453 6.93 -8.61 -30.73
N TRP A 454 7.82 -9.39 -31.38
CA TRP A 454 8.12 -9.26 -32.82
C TRP A 454 7.20 -10.10 -33.67
N THR A 455 6.56 -11.10 -33.06
CA THR A 455 5.56 -11.95 -33.70
C THR A 455 4.20 -11.27 -33.63
N PRO A 456 3.48 -11.08 -34.75
CA PRO A 456 2.08 -10.64 -34.70
C PRO A 456 1.31 -11.61 -33.80
N PRO A 457 0.32 -11.13 -33.01
CA PRO A 457 -0.40 -11.97 -32.07
C PRO A 457 -0.92 -13.21 -32.77
N SER A 458 -0.49 -14.38 -32.31
CA SER A 458 -0.82 -15.70 -32.89
C SER A 458 -2.24 -16.17 -32.56
N ILE A 459 -3.09 -15.26 -32.06
CA ILE A 459 -4.47 -15.49 -31.65
C ILE A 459 -5.39 -14.77 -32.63
N GLU A 460 -6.20 -15.56 -33.36
CA GLU A 460 -7.33 -15.00 -34.09
C GLU A 460 -8.45 -14.65 -33.11
N VAL A 461 -9.09 -13.50 -33.34
CA VAL A 461 -10.27 -13.06 -32.58
C VAL A 461 -11.30 -14.20 -32.54
N PRO A 462 -11.87 -14.55 -31.38
CA PRO A 462 -12.88 -15.61 -31.28
C PRO A 462 -14.02 -15.33 -32.27
N SER A 463 -14.08 -16.16 -33.31
CA SER A 463 -14.83 -15.86 -34.53
C SER A 463 -16.33 -16.18 -34.37
N VAL A 464 -16.71 -16.99 -33.39
CA VAL A 464 -18.10 -17.39 -33.20
C VAL A 464 -18.47 -17.53 -31.72
N VAL A 465 -19.44 -16.73 -31.27
CA VAL A 465 -20.19 -16.96 -30.02
C VAL A 465 -21.56 -17.48 -30.44
N ARG A 466 -21.82 -18.79 -30.25
CA ARG A 466 -23.15 -19.37 -30.46
C ARG A 466 -23.79 -19.54 -29.10
N VAL A 467 -25.06 -19.14 -28.98
CA VAL A 467 -25.87 -19.54 -27.84
C VAL A 467 -26.80 -20.63 -28.31
N SER A 468 -26.61 -21.85 -27.80
CA SER A 468 -27.50 -22.96 -28.07
C SER A 468 -28.82 -22.74 -27.33
N SER A 469 -29.92 -22.64 -28.09
CA SER A 469 -31.27 -22.49 -27.54
C SER A 469 -31.73 -23.72 -26.75
N LEU A 470 -31.14 -24.89 -27.00
CA LEU A 470 -31.52 -26.15 -26.35
C LEU A 470 -30.89 -26.34 -24.97
N ASN A 471 -29.68 -25.80 -24.74
CA ASN A 471 -28.92 -26.04 -23.50
C ASN A 471 -28.57 -24.76 -22.73
N GLN A 472 -29.00 -23.57 -23.20
CA GLN A 472 -28.68 -22.27 -22.61
C GLN A 472 -27.18 -22.07 -22.33
N ARG A 473 -26.29 -22.61 -23.16
CA ARG A 473 -24.84 -22.43 -23.02
C ARG A 473 -24.33 -21.42 -24.03
N ILE A 474 -23.39 -20.59 -23.58
CA ILE A 474 -22.59 -19.71 -24.43
C ILE A 474 -21.40 -20.54 -24.90
N GLU A 475 -21.39 -20.88 -26.17
CA GLU A 475 -20.26 -21.55 -26.82
C GLU A 475 -19.28 -20.50 -27.34
N ILE A 476 -18.02 -20.65 -26.94
CA ILE A 476 -16.91 -19.76 -27.32
C ILE A 476 -15.93 -20.59 -28.11
N VAL A 477 -15.73 -20.22 -29.38
CA VAL A 477 -14.69 -20.82 -30.22
C VAL A 477 -13.52 -19.87 -30.29
N ALA A 478 -12.36 -20.30 -29.79
CA ALA A 478 -11.11 -19.57 -29.89
C ALA A 478 -10.08 -20.38 -30.69
N ARG A 479 -9.18 -19.69 -31.39
CA ARG A 479 -8.10 -20.29 -32.16
C ARG A 479 -6.80 -19.57 -31.82
N GLY A 480 -5.78 -20.32 -31.43
CA GLY A 480 -4.45 -19.80 -31.17
C GLY A 480 -3.40 -20.84 -31.54
N VAL A 481 -2.26 -20.41 -32.08
CA VAL A 481 -1.18 -21.34 -32.48
C VAL A 481 -0.43 -21.87 -31.25
N ALA A 482 -0.36 -21.09 -30.17
CA ALA A 482 0.22 -21.45 -28.87
C ALA A 482 -0.86 -21.70 -27.81
N PRO A 483 -0.55 -22.25 -26.63
CA PRO A 483 -1.48 -22.31 -25.51
C PRO A 483 -2.04 -20.93 -25.14
N TYR A 484 -3.32 -20.87 -24.77
CA TYR A 484 -4.00 -19.61 -24.44
C TYR A 484 -5.03 -19.81 -23.33
N THR A 485 -5.37 -18.73 -22.64
CA THR A 485 -6.35 -18.67 -21.56
C THR A 485 -7.55 -17.84 -21.99
N VAL A 486 -8.78 -18.35 -21.82
CA VAL A 486 -10.01 -17.60 -22.09
C VAL A 486 -10.67 -17.25 -20.76
N VAL A 487 -10.88 -15.96 -20.52
CA VAL A 487 -11.61 -15.43 -19.36
C VAL A 487 -12.96 -14.90 -19.84
N VAL A 488 -14.04 -15.40 -19.26
CA VAL A 488 -15.41 -14.95 -19.55
C VAL A 488 -15.98 -14.29 -18.30
N LYS A 489 -16.24 -12.99 -18.37
CA LYS A 489 -16.73 -12.20 -17.24
C LYS A 489 -18.08 -11.59 -17.57
N CYS A 490 -19.05 -11.73 -16.67
CA CYS A 490 -20.26 -10.91 -16.74
C CYS A 490 -20.01 -9.60 -15.98
N LEU A 491 -20.07 -8.47 -16.69
CA LEU A 491 -19.77 -7.16 -16.10
C LEU A 491 -20.82 -6.74 -15.07
N ASN A 492 -22.04 -7.29 -15.14
CA ASN A 492 -23.13 -6.98 -14.23
C ASN A 492 -23.07 -7.75 -12.90
N THR A 493 -22.35 -8.87 -12.83
CA THR A 493 -22.31 -9.74 -11.63
C THR A 493 -20.92 -9.87 -11.02
N SER A 494 -19.89 -9.34 -11.69
CA SER A 494 -18.47 -9.48 -11.33
C SER A 494 -17.93 -10.91 -11.31
N VAL A 495 -18.73 -11.92 -11.71
CA VAL A 495 -18.30 -13.32 -11.78
C VAL A 495 -17.53 -13.57 -13.08
N ALA A 496 -16.41 -14.30 -12.97
CA ALA A 496 -15.58 -14.70 -14.10
C ALA A 496 -15.33 -16.21 -14.13
N LYS A 497 -15.26 -16.78 -15.33
CA LYS A 497 -14.88 -18.17 -15.58
C LYS A 497 -13.62 -18.20 -16.44
N VAL A 498 -12.65 -19.03 -16.07
CA VAL A 498 -11.35 -19.14 -16.74
C VAL A 498 -11.23 -20.52 -17.38
N PHE A 499 -10.79 -20.56 -18.63
CA PHE A 499 -10.50 -21.76 -19.40
C PHE A 499 -9.08 -21.71 -19.95
N SER A 500 -8.44 -22.86 -20.14
CA SER A 500 -7.11 -22.99 -20.75
C SER A 500 -7.14 -23.92 -21.95
N SER A 501 -6.42 -23.58 -23.03
CA SER A 501 -6.18 -24.42 -24.20
C SER A 501 -4.68 -24.67 -24.39
N ARG A 502 -4.33 -25.81 -24.98
CA ARG A 502 -2.97 -26.15 -25.41
C ARG A 502 -2.60 -25.58 -26.79
N GLY A 503 -3.48 -24.80 -27.41
CA GLY A 503 -3.35 -24.32 -28.80
C GLY A 503 -4.34 -25.03 -29.74
N GLY A 504 -4.37 -24.58 -31.00
CA GLY A 504 -5.38 -24.97 -32.00
C GLY A 504 -6.75 -24.32 -31.77
N GLU A 505 -7.77 -24.85 -32.46
CA GLU A 505 -9.17 -24.52 -32.18
C GLU A 505 -9.63 -25.20 -30.89
N SER A 506 -10.17 -24.43 -29.94
CA SER A 506 -10.82 -24.98 -28.76
C SER A 506 -12.21 -24.38 -28.59
N ARG A 507 -13.11 -25.22 -28.08
CA ARG A 507 -14.51 -24.86 -27.82
C ARG A 507 -14.76 -24.90 -26.33
N PHE A 508 -15.18 -23.77 -25.78
CA PHE A 508 -15.56 -23.63 -24.39
C PHE A 508 -17.06 -23.41 -24.30
N ALA A 509 -17.67 -23.92 -23.24
CA ALA A 509 -19.07 -23.70 -22.96
C ALA A 509 -19.21 -23.19 -21.54
N VAL A 510 -19.93 -22.08 -21.36
CA VAL A 510 -20.25 -21.53 -20.04
C VAL A 510 -21.76 -21.31 -19.94
N SER A 511 -22.34 -21.73 -18.82
CA SER A 511 -23.75 -21.48 -18.54
C SER A 511 -23.95 -20.10 -17.89
N PRO A 512 -25.10 -19.43 -18.10
CA PRO A 512 -25.42 -18.17 -17.44
C PRO A 512 -25.30 -18.23 -15.90
N ILE A 513 -25.66 -19.36 -15.30
CA ILE A 513 -25.57 -19.59 -13.85
C ILE A 513 -24.11 -19.55 -13.38
N GLU A 514 -23.18 -20.12 -14.13
CA GLU A 514 -21.74 -20.04 -13.82
C GLU A 514 -21.17 -18.62 -13.94
N LEU A 515 -21.89 -17.71 -14.59
CA LEU A 515 -21.58 -16.27 -14.63
C LEU A 515 -22.42 -15.46 -13.63
N GLY A 516 -23.10 -16.11 -12.68
CA GLY A 516 -23.94 -15.46 -11.67
C GLY A 516 -25.24 -14.85 -12.22
N ILE A 517 -25.63 -15.19 -13.45
CA ILE A 517 -26.85 -14.68 -14.08
C ILE A 517 -28.03 -15.55 -13.63
N VAL A 518 -28.76 -15.06 -12.64
CA VAL A 518 -29.90 -15.77 -12.00
C VAL A 518 -31.27 -15.18 -12.32
N SER A 519 -31.32 -14.08 -13.08
CA SER A 519 -32.55 -13.40 -13.46
C SER A 519 -32.61 -13.11 -14.97
N SER A 520 -33.81 -12.84 -15.47
CA SER A 520 -33.99 -12.35 -16.82
C SER A 520 -33.50 -10.91 -16.94
N GLY A 521 -32.83 -10.59 -18.04
CA GLY A 521 -32.28 -9.25 -18.24
C GLY A 521 -31.30 -9.20 -19.42
N SER A 522 -30.78 -8.00 -19.67
CA SER A 522 -29.68 -7.78 -20.60
C SER A 522 -28.36 -7.71 -19.82
N TYR A 523 -27.39 -8.53 -20.20
CA TYR A 523 -26.10 -8.65 -19.57
C TYR A 523 -24.99 -8.36 -20.57
N GLU A 524 -23.94 -7.68 -20.13
CA GLU A 524 -22.72 -7.52 -20.91
C GLU A 524 -21.69 -8.55 -20.48
N ILE A 525 -21.26 -9.35 -21.45
CA ILE A 525 -20.27 -10.40 -21.27
C ILE A 525 -18.99 -9.96 -21.97
N ARG A 526 -17.93 -9.87 -21.20
CA ARG A 526 -16.58 -9.62 -21.68
C ARG A 526 -15.85 -10.96 -21.80
N ILE A 527 -15.32 -11.24 -22.99
CA ILE A 527 -14.50 -12.41 -23.27
C ILE A 527 -13.11 -11.91 -23.57
N ASP A 528 -12.15 -12.23 -22.71
CA ASP A 528 -10.73 -11.90 -22.87
C ASP A 528 -9.96 -13.20 -23.19
N VAL A 529 -9.21 -13.21 -24.29
CA VAL A 529 -8.35 -14.35 -24.66
C VAL A 529 -6.90 -13.92 -24.52
N TYR A 530 -6.17 -14.55 -23.59
CA TYR A 530 -4.78 -14.28 -23.27
C TYR A 530 -3.85 -15.33 -23.91
N ASP A 531 -2.78 -14.92 -24.58
CA ASP A 531 -1.67 -15.84 -24.88
C ASP A 531 -0.77 -16.09 -23.64
N GLN A 532 0.25 -16.95 -23.79
CA GLN A 532 1.21 -17.23 -22.72
C GLN A 532 2.08 -16.03 -22.31
N VAL A 533 2.15 -14.98 -23.15
CA VAL A 533 2.96 -13.78 -22.89
C VAL A 533 2.12 -12.59 -22.40
N GLY A 534 0.81 -12.80 -22.17
CA GLY A 534 -0.10 -11.84 -21.56
C GLY A 534 -0.81 -10.89 -22.54
N HIS A 535 -0.67 -11.05 -23.85
CA HIS A 535 -1.48 -10.29 -24.79
C HIS A 535 -2.93 -10.74 -24.72
N SER A 536 -3.87 -9.80 -24.70
CA SER A 536 -5.29 -10.12 -24.67
C SER A 536 -6.04 -9.60 -25.89
N VAL A 537 -6.98 -10.41 -26.38
CA VAL A 537 -8.02 -9.98 -27.32
C VAL A 537 -9.35 -9.96 -26.58
N THR A 538 -9.98 -8.79 -26.52
CA THR A 538 -11.27 -8.61 -25.84
C THR A 538 -12.43 -8.57 -26.84
N LYS A 539 -13.50 -9.32 -26.56
CA LYS A 539 -14.77 -9.24 -27.27
C LYS A 539 -15.92 -9.01 -26.28
N LEU A 540 -16.72 -7.98 -26.53
CA LEU A 540 -17.94 -7.69 -25.78
C LEU A 540 -19.14 -8.33 -26.47
N VAL A 541 -19.96 -9.02 -25.70
CA VAL A 541 -21.18 -9.70 -26.16
C VAL A 541 -22.34 -9.27 -25.29
N LYS A 542 -23.43 -8.82 -25.91
CA LYS A 542 -24.68 -8.54 -25.20
C LYS A 542 -25.54 -9.81 -25.18
N LEU A 543 -25.80 -10.33 -23.98
CA LEU A 543 -26.65 -11.49 -23.74
C LEU A 543 -28.01 -11.03 -23.20
N VAL A 544 -29.10 -11.40 -23.87
CA VAL A 544 -30.46 -11.17 -23.36
C VAL A 544 -31.06 -12.49 -22.89
N VAL A 545 -31.32 -12.60 -21.59
CA VAL A 545 -31.92 -13.78 -20.94
C VAL A 545 -33.41 -13.49 -20.69
N GLY A 546 -34.31 -14.30 -21.27
CA GLY A 546 -35.76 -14.16 -21.13
C GLY A 546 -36.40 -15.14 -20.14
N THR A 547 -37.54 -14.77 -19.56
CA THR A 547 -38.36 -15.62 -18.70
C THR A 547 -39.24 -16.57 -19.54
N HIS A 548 -38.74 -17.78 -19.81
CA HIS A 548 -39.44 -18.93 -20.41
C HIS A 548 -40.09 -18.77 -21.82
N ARG A 549 -39.80 -19.76 -22.68
CA ARG A 549 -40.27 -19.99 -24.07
C ARG A 549 -39.91 -18.97 -25.16
N ALA A 550 -39.36 -17.79 -24.85
CA ALA A 550 -38.78 -16.90 -25.86
C ALA A 550 -37.28 -17.16 -26.04
N ALA A 551 -36.84 -17.33 -27.29
CA ALA A 551 -35.47 -17.65 -27.68
C ALA A 551 -34.43 -16.67 -27.07
N THR A 552 -33.33 -17.22 -26.55
CA THR A 552 -32.14 -16.42 -26.19
C THR A 552 -31.59 -15.77 -27.45
N ARG A 553 -31.62 -14.44 -27.53
CA ARG A 553 -31.14 -13.69 -28.68
C ARG A 553 -29.80 -13.07 -28.35
N VAL A 554 -28.79 -13.40 -29.15
CA VAL A 554 -27.47 -12.77 -29.09
C VAL A 554 -27.40 -11.72 -30.19
N SER A 555 -27.18 -10.46 -29.82
CA SER A 555 -26.81 -9.43 -30.77
C SER A 555 -25.31 -9.16 -30.64
N THR A 556 -24.54 -9.46 -31.68
CA THR A 556 -23.13 -9.10 -31.76
C THR A 556 -22.99 -7.71 -32.36
N THR A 557 -22.56 -6.73 -31.57
CA THR A 557 -22.13 -5.45 -32.12
C THR A 557 -20.67 -5.57 -32.51
N ARG A 558 -20.37 -5.44 -33.81
CA ARG A 558 -18.98 -5.38 -34.30
C ARG A 558 -18.46 -3.98 -33.99
N VAL A 559 -17.54 -3.85 -33.03
CA VAL A 559 -16.79 -2.60 -32.88
C VAL A 559 -15.66 -2.65 -33.93
N SER A 560 -15.86 -1.98 -35.06
CA SER A 560 -14.77 -1.68 -35.99
C SER A 560 -13.95 -0.51 -35.44
N SER A 561 -12.64 -0.55 -35.62
CA SER A 561 -11.76 0.60 -35.43
C SER A 561 -12.11 1.70 -36.45
N SER A 562 -13.00 2.62 -36.11
CA SER A 562 -13.18 3.89 -36.81
C SER A 562 -13.72 4.99 -35.90
N VAL A 563 -13.21 6.19 -36.14
CA VAL A 563 -13.27 7.42 -35.33
C VAL A 563 -14.66 8.09 -35.38
N PRO A 564 -15.23 8.59 -34.26
CA PRO A 564 -16.32 9.55 -34.32
C PRO A 564 -15.77 10.98 -34.46
N ARG A 565 -16.08 11.63 -35.60
CA ARG A 565 -16.09 13.09 -35.71
C ARG A 565 -17.27 13.63 -34.90
N ALA A 566 -17.01 14.65 -34.09
CA ALA A 566 -18.05 15.40 -33.38
C ALA A 566 -18.93 16.17 -34.38
N SER A 567 -20.24 15.98 -34.31
CA SER A 567 -21.22 16.93 -34.82
C SER A 567 -22.21 17.29 -33.72
N VAL A 568 -22.32 18.60 -33.51
CA VAL A 568 -23.32 19.29 -32.69
C VAL A 568 -24.66 19.27 -33.45
N LEU A 569 -25.77 18.99 -32.77
CA LEU A 569 -27.01 19.79 -32.82
C LEU A 569 -28.20 19.15 -32.05
N THR A 570 -28.69 19.95 -31.09
CA THR A 570 -30.07 20.27 -30.68
C THR A 570 -31.12 19.22 -30.33
N ALA A 571 -31.79 19.54 -29.23
CA ALA A 571 -32.94 18.89 -28.60
C ALA A 571 -34.19 18.80 -29.48
N SER A 572 -35.03 17.79 -29.21
CA SER A 572 -36.48 17.97 -29.18
C SER A 572 -37.14 16.93 -28.26
N SER A 573 -38.17 17.41 -27.58
CA SER A 573 -39.05 16.73 -26.64
C SER A 573 -40.00 15.74 -27.31
N THR A 574 -40.37 14.64 -26.62
CA THR A 574 -41.77 14.20 -26.63
C THR A 574 -42.14 13.31 -25.44
N ARG A 575 -43.41 13.44 -25.06
CA ARG A 575 -44.12 12.98 -23.86
C ARG A 575 -44.54 11.50 -23.94
N ALA A 576 -44.54 10.87 -22.75
CA ALA A 576 -45.54 9.98 -22.13
C ALA A 576 -46.33 8.96 -22.97
N THR A 577 -46.41 7.72 -22.48
CA THR A 577 -47.67 7.17 -21.95
C THR A 577 -47.46 5.94 -21.07
N VAL A 578 -48.12 5.96 -19.91
CA VAL A 578 -48.35 4.84 -19.00
C VAL A 578 -49.49 4.00 -19.57
N SER A 579 -49.36 2.67 -19.54
CA SER A 579 -50.54 1.80 -19.48
C SER A 579 -50.30 0.67 -18.48
N THR A 580 -51.08 0.73 -17.41
CA THR A 580 -51.30 -0.35 -16.46
C THR A 580 -52.29 -1.34 -17.06
N SER A 581 -51.98 -2.64 -17.01
CA SER A 581 -53.02 -3.66 -17.03
C SER A 581 -52.71 -4.73 -15.98
N SER A 582 -53.64 -4.80 -15.04
CA SER A 582 -53.79 -5.79 -13.99
C SER A 582 -54.45 -7.04 -14.56
N THR A 583 -53.88 -8.22 -14.31
CA THR A 583 -54.67 -9.45 -14.32
C THR A 583 -54.18 -10.38 -13.21
N ALA A 584 -55.11 -10.72 -12.33
CA ALA A 584 -54.91 -11.58 -11.17
C ALA A 584 -55.03 -13.07 -11.52
N MET A 585 -54.41 -13.87 -10.66
CA MET A 585 -54.70 -15.27 -10.30
C MET A 585 -54.68 -16.37 -11.38
N ARG A 586 -53.78 -17.34 -11.18
CA ARG A 586 -54.21 -18.71 -10.79
C ARG A 586 -53.06 -19.50 -10.17
N THR A 587 -53.32 -19.98 -8.96
CA THR A 587 -52.55 -20.99 -8.25
C THR A 587 -52.81 -22.36 -8.87
N THR A 588 -51.76 -23.10 -9.18
CA THR A 588 -51.80 -24.57 -9.18
C THR A 588 -50.51 -25.12 -8.58
N SER A 589 -50.69 -25.81 -7.46
CA SER A 589 -49.72 -26.64 -6.78
C SER A 589 -49.41 -27.89 -7.62
N SER A 590 -48.13 -28.21 -7.77
CA SER A 590 -47.71 -29.60 -7.98
C SER A 590 -46.49 -29.90 -7.11
N ALA A 591 -46.74 -30.78 -6.15
CA ALA A 591 -45.73 -31.36 -5.27
C ALA A 591 -44.82 -32.30 -6.09
N ALA A 592 -43.52 -32.05 -6.05
CA ALA A 592 -42.51 -33.02 -6.46
C ALA A 592 -41.85 -33.59 -5.20
N ARG A 593 -42.02 -34.89 -5.00
CA ARG A 593 -41.39 -35.70 -3.96
C ARG A 593 -39.87 -35.68 -4.14
N TRP A 594 -39.15 -35.27 -3.10
CA TRP A 594 -37.70 -35.47 -2.97
C TRP A 594 -37.44 -36.59 -1.96
N SER A 595 -36.82 -37.68 -2.43
CA SER A 595 -36.24 -38.72 -1.57
C SER A 595 -34.90 -38.21 -1.02
N GLY A 596 -34.90 -37.73 0.22
CA GLY A 596 -33.71 -37.24 0.92
C GLY A 596 -33.53 -37.93 2.27
N VAL A 597 -32.98 -39.15 2.28
CA VAL A 597 -32.66 -39.89 3.52
C VAL A 597 -31.40 -39.31 4.22
N GLY A 598 -30.63 -38.43 3.57
CA GLY A 598 -29.42 -37.83 4.17
C GLY A 598 -29.65 -36.63 5.09
N CYS A 599 -30.78 -35.91 4.98
CA CYS A 599 -30.99 -34.66 5.73
C CYS A 599 -31.51 -34.88 7.16
N TRP A 600 -32.22 -35.99 7.42
CA TRP A 600 -32.84 -36.24 8.72
C TRP A 600 -31.84 -36.64 9.81
N VAL A 601 -30.71 -37.26 9.43
CA VAL A 601 -29.67 -37.67 10.38
C VAL A 601 -28.98 -36.46 11.01
N TRP A 602 -28.69 -35.42 10.22
CA TRP A 602 -28.03 -34.21 10.72
C TRP A 602 -28.95 -33.36 11.60
N VAL A 603 -30.25 -33.30 11.30
CA VAL A 603 -31.23 -32.63 12.14
C VAL A 603 -31.40 -33.38 13.48
N ALA A 604 -31.44 -34.71 13.46
CA ALA A 604 -31.53 -35.51 14.68
C ALA A 604 -30.30 -35.34 15.59
N VAL A 605 -29.09 -35.30 15.02
CA VAL A 605 -27.84 -35.04 15.76
C VAL A 605 -27.83 -33.62 16.36
N ALA A 606 -28.26 -32.61 15.59
CA ALA A 606 -28.33 -31.24 16.08
C ALA A 606 -29.32 -31.08 17.25
N VAL A 607 -30.49 -31.73 17.17
CA VAL A 607 -31.49 -31.72 18.24
C VAL A 607 -30.99 -32.45 19.48
N ALA A 608 -30.29 -33.58 19.33
CA ALA A 608 -29.69 -34.32 20.45
C ALA A 608 -28.60 -33.50 21.16
N CYS A 609 -27.73 -32.81 20.41
CA CYS A 609 -26.71 -31.93 20.98
C CYS A 609 -27.32 -30.74 21.72
N ALA A 610 -28.37 -30.12 21.18
CA ALA A 610 -29.08 -29.03 21.84
C ALA A 610 -29.77 -29.47 23.14
N ALA A 611 -30.38 -30.66 23.15
CA ALA A 611 -30.99 -31.23 24.35
C ALA A 611 -29.95 -31.56 25.43
N ALA A 612 -28.78 -32.08 25.05
CA ALA A 612 -27.68 -32.36 25.98
C ALA A 612 -27.11 -31.06 26.59
N ALA A 613 -26.97 -30.00 25.80
CA ALA A 613 -26.52 -28.70 26.27
C ALA A 613 -27.52 -28.06 27.27
N LEU A 614 -28.82 -28.15 26.98
CA LEU A 614 -29.87 -27.68 27.88
C LEU A 614 -29.92 -28.47 29.19
N ALA A 615 -29.72 -29.79 29.14
CA ALA A 615 -29.65 -30.64 30.34
C ALA A 615 -28.41 -30.35 31.20
N ALA A 616 -27.28 -29.98 30.59
CA ALA A 616 -26.08 -29.55 31.30
C ALA A 616 -26.25 -28.17 31.95
N LEU A 617 -26.96 -27.25 31.29
CA LEU A 617 -27.33 -25.94 31.83
C LEU A 617 -28.31 -26.04 33.01
N ALA A 618 -29.29 -26.96 32.93
CA ALA A 618 -30.21 -27.22 34.02
C ALA A 618 -29.49 -27.77 35.27
N ARG A 619 -28.52 -28.67 35.09
CA ARG A 619 -27.71 -29.23 36.19
C ARG A 619 -26.74 -28.24 36.84
N ARG A 620 -26.43 -27.12 36.19
CA ARG A 620 -25.64 -26.03 36.79
C ARG A 620 -26.47 -25.03 37.59
N ARG A 621 -27.81 -25.09 37.49
CA ARG A 621 -28.74 -24.20 38.21
C ARG A 621 -29.42 -24.86 39.41
N SER A 622 -29.32 -26.18 39.55
CA SER A 622 -29.60 -26.95 40.77
C SER A 622 -28.33 -27.11 41.59
#